data_AF-L1MQ04-F1
#
_entry.id   AF-L1MQ04-F1
#
_cell.length_a   1.000
_cell.length_b   1.000
_cell.length_c   1.000
_cell.angle_alpha   90.00
_cell.angle_beta   90.00
_cell.angle_gamma   90.00
#
_symmetry.space_group_name_H-M   'P 1'
#
loop_
_entity.id
_entity.type
_entity.pdbx_description
1 polymer ?
#
loop_
_entity_poly.entity_id
_entity_poly.type
_entity_poly.pdbx_seq_one_letter_code
_entity_poly.pdbx_strand_id
1 'polypeptide(L)'
;MQFLYRLVGFDPTKYNLRTELMAGLTTFLTMGYILAVNPDILSATGMDKGAVFTATALASAIGTLLIAFMAKLPFAQAPGMGINAFFAFTLCLTMGYTWQQSLAAVFIEGIIFIVLTAFNVRERIVNCIPKSLRFAISAGIGFFIAFVGLKNSGVIVANEATFVSLGHFNATSSVACLGIILSAVLMKLRVRGALFYSIIISR
;
A
#
# COMPACT_ATOMS: atom_id res chain seq x y z
N MET A 1 -12.64 -26.85 18.77
CA MET A 1 -13.24 -25.84 17.84
C MET A 1 -13.93 -24.67 18.54
N GLN A 2 -14.78 -24.85 19.56
CA GLN A 2 -15.54 -23.74 20.20
C GLN A 2 -14.67 -22.63 20.82
N PHE A 3 -13.50 -22.97 21.39
CA PHE A 3 -12.57 -21.98 21.95
C PHE A 3 -12.00 -21.02 20.89
N LEU A 4 -11.58 -21.57 19.74
CA LEU A 4 -11.10 -20.80 18.59
C LEU A 4 -12.18 -19.86 18.04
N TYR A 5 -13.42 -20.33 17.91
CA TYR A 5 -14.55 -19.52 17.43
C TYR A 5 -14.87 -18.35 18.38
N ARG A 6 -14.79 -18.56 19.69
CA ARG A 6 -15.01 -17.50 20.69
C ARG A 6 -13.87 -16.48 20.72
N LEU A 7 -12.64 -16.91 20.39
CA LEU A 7 -11.45 -16.08 20.31
C LEU A 7 -11.51 -15.07 19.16
N VAL A 8 -11.94 -15.50 17.97
CA VAL A 8 -12.05 -14.63 16.78
C VAL A 8 -13.46 -14.02 16.61
N GLY A 9 -14.40 -14.32 17.50
CA GLY A 9 -15.78 -13.83 17.41
C GLY A 9 -16.62 -14.49 16.31
N PHE A 10 -16.20 -15.66 15.82
CA PHE A 10 -16.89 -16.40 14.76
C PHE A 10 -18.14 -17.10 15.30
N ASP A 11 -19.30 -16.79 14.69
CA ASP A 11 -20.57 -17.43 15.02
C ASP A 11 -20.98 -18.41 13.89
N PRO A 12 -20.89 -19.74 14.12
CA PRO A 12 -21.24 -20.74 13.11
C PRO A 12 -22.74 -20.78 12.75
N THR A 13 -23.60 -20.09 13.52
CA THR A 13 -25.03 -19.96 13.17
C THR A 13 -25.29 -18.85 12.14
N LYS A 14 -24.35 -17.91 12.00
CA LYS A 14 -24.44 -16.77 11.08
C LYS A 14 -23.46 -16.84 9.92
N TYR A 15 -22.31 -17.47 10.11
CA TYR A 15 -21.20 -17.47 9.15
C TYR A 15 -20.81 -18.88 8.73
N ASN A 16 -20.49 -19.05 7.45
CA ASN A 16 -20.07 -20.32 6.88
C ASN A 16 -18.54 -20.37 6.77
N LEU A 17 -17.92 -21.42 7.33
CA LEU A 17 -16.46 -21.61 7.33
C LEU A 17 -15.86 -21.56 5.92
N ARG A 18 -16.53 -22.13 4.92
CA ARG A 18 -16.06 -22.09 3.52
C ARG A 18 -16.06 -20.66 2.98
N THR A 19 -17.09 -19.89 3.31
CA THR A 19 -17.21 -18.49 2.89
C THR A 19 -16.14 -17.63 3.55
N GLU A 20 -15.90 -17.81 4.84
CA GLU A 20 -14.86 -17.08 5.58
C GLU A 20 -13.45 -17.39 5.05
N LEU A 21 -13.13 -18.66 4.81
CA LEU A 21 -11.84 -19.04 4.22
C LEU A 21 -11.66 -18.43 2.83
N MET A 22 -12.70 -18.46 2.00
CA MET A 22 -12.67 -17.85 0.67
C MET A 22 -12.56 -16.33 0.74
N ALA A 23 -13.23 -15.67 1.70
CA ALA A 23 -13.15 -14.23 1.91
C ALA A 23 -11.75 -13.81 2.40
N GLY A 24 -11.18 -14.57 3.33
CA GLY A 24 -9.80 -14.39 3.81
C GLY A 24 -8.78 -14.54 2.68
N LEU A 25 -8.88 -15.62 1.91
CA LEU A 25 -8.01 -15.85 0.75
C LEU A 25 -8.15 -14.74 -0.30
N THR A 26 -9.37 -14.30 -0.57
CA THR A 26 -9.65 -13.20 -1.50
C THR A 26 -9.02 -11.89 -1.04
N THR A 27 -9.14 -11.59 0.25
CA THR A 27 -8.55 -10.39 0.86
C THR A 27 -7.03 -10.45 0.80
N PHE A 28 -6.45 -11.60 1.15
CA PHE A 28 -5.02 -11.85 1.06
C PHE A 28 -4.49 -11.64 -0.36
N LEU A 29 -5.11 -12.24 -1.38
CA LEU A 29 -4.70 -12.08 -2.77
C LEU A 29 -4.84 -10.62 -3.25
N THR A 30 -5.85 -9.92 -2.76
CA THR A 30 -6.09 -8.50 -3.10
C THR A 30 -5.03 -7.58 -2.49
N MET A 31 -4.48 -7.94 -1.32
CA MET A 31 -3.42 -7.18 -0.64
C MET A 31 -2.02 -7.70 -0.95
N GLY A 32 -1.89 -8.90 -1.52
CA GLY A 32 -0.62 -9.57 -1.80
C GLY A 32 0.30 -8.77 -2.73
N TYR A 33 -0.25 -7.91 -3.58
CA TYR A 33 0.55 -7.01 -4.43
C TYR A 33 1.48 -6.11 -3.59
N ILE A 34 1.11 -5.76 -2.35
CA ILE A 34 1.92 -4.96 -1.44
C ILE A 34 3.26 -5.65 -1.15
N LEU A 35 3.26 -6.99 -1.07
CA LEU A 35 4.48 -7.76 -0.85
C LEU A 35 5.45 -7.67 -2.03
N ALA A 36 4.96 -7.44 -3.25
CA ALA A 36 5.81 -7.22 -4.42
C ALA A 36 6.24 -5.76 -4.56
N VAL A 37 5.30 -4.82 -4.37
CA VAL A 37 5.51 -3.40 -4.68
C VAL A 37 6.23 -2.64 -3.55
N ASN A 38 5.94 -2.96 -2.28
CA ASN A 38 6.55 -2.24 -1.17
C ASN A 38 8.08 -2.37 -1.12
N PRO A 39 8.67 -3.57 -1.30
CA PRO A 39 10.12 -3.71 -1.39
C PRO A 39 10.73 -2.96 -2.57
N ASP A 40 10.05 -2.91 -3.72
CA ASP A 40 10.53 -2.14 -4.88
C ASP A 40 10.63 -0.66 -4.55
N ILE A 41 9.60 -0.08 -3.92
CA ILE A 41 9.58 1.33 -3.53
C ILE A 41 10.65 1.64 -2.48
N LEU A 42 10.72 0.87 -1.39
CA LEU A 42 11.61 1.17 -0.28
C LEU A 42 13.07 0.86 -0.59
N SER A 43 13.35 -0.11 -1.48
CA SER A 43 14.72 -0.39 -1.93
C SER A 43 15.37 0.80 -2.66
N ALA A 44 14.57 1.69 -3.26
CA ALA A 44 15.07 2.93 -3.86
C ALA A 44 15.72 3.89 -2.84
N THR A 45 15.47 3.70 -1.54
CA THR A 45 16.09 4.47 -0.45
C THR A 45 17.37 3.83 0.08
N GLY A 46 17.79 2.69 -0.46
CA GLY A 46 18.95 1.91 0.00
C GLY A 46 18.64 0.82 1.03
N MET A 47 17.36 0.52 1.30
CA MET A 47 16.96 -0.58 2.16
C MET A 47 17.10 -1.94 1.44
N ASP A 48 17.47 -2.99 2.18
CA ASP A 48 17.52 -4.34 1.62
C ASP A 48 16.13 -4.85 1.24
N LYS A 49 16.00 -5.32 0.01
CA LYS A 49 14.72 -5.73 -0.57
C LYS A 49 14.13 -6.97 0.13
N GLY A 50 14.99 -7.93 0.50
CA GLY A 50 14.57 -9.15 1.20
C GLY A 50 14.11 -8.86 2.63
N ALA A 51 14.87 -8.04 3.35
CA ALA A 51 14.54 -7.59 4.70
C ALA A 51 13.21 -6.81 4.71
N VAL A 52 13.01 -5.88 3.77
CA VAL A 52 11.76 -5.13 3.64
C VAL A 52 10.57 -6.04 3.33
N PHE A 53 10.74 -7.02 2.42
CA PHE A 53 9.69 -8.00 2.12
C PHE A 53 9.26 -8.73 3.39
N THR A 54 10.22 -9.30 4.12
CA THR A 54 9.95 -10.05 5.35
C THR A 54 9.35 -9.17 6.44
N ALA A 55 9.88 -7.95 6.63
CA ALA A 55 9.35 -7.00 7.60
C ALA A 55 7.90 -6.60 7.28
N THR A 56 7.59 -6.35 6.01
CA THR A 56 6.24 -6.00 5.55
C THR A 56 5.27 -7.16 5.80
N ALA A 57 5.64 -8.38 5.43
CA ALA A 57 4.82 -9.57 5.63
C ALA A 57 4.56 -9.82 7.11
N LEU A 58 5.61 -9.78 7.94
CA LEU A 58 5.52 -9.99 9.38
C LEU A 58 4.67 -8.92 10.07
N ALA A 59 4.92 -7.63 9.78
CA ALA A 59 4.18 -6.53 10.37
C ALA A 59 2.69 -6.56 9.98
N SER A 60 2.39 -6.87 8.72
CA SER A 60 1.00 -7.01 8.24
C SER A 60 0.29 -8.20 8.88
N ALA A 61 1.00 -9.33 9.04
CA ALA A 61 0.47 -10.50 9.74
C ALA A 61 0.17 -10.18 11.21
N ILE A 62 1.12 -9.58 11.93
CA ILE A 62 0.95 -9.18 13.33
C ILE A 62 -0.21 -8.19 13.46
N GLY A 63 -0.24 -7.12 12.65
CA GLY A 63 -1.32 -6.12 12.68
C GLY A 63 -2.70 -6.73 12.41
N THR A 64 -2.80 -7.62 11.42
CA THR A 64 -4.04 -8.34 11.11
C THR A 64 -4.46 -9.25 12.26
N LEU A 65 -3.52 -9.96 12.91
CA LEU A 65 -3.82 -10.80 14.07
C LEU A 65 -4.28 -9.97 15.28
N LEU A 66 -3.64 -8.81 15.54
CA LEU A 66 -4.06 -7.90 16.60
C LEU A 66 -5.50 -7.43 16.39
N ILE A 67 -5.86 -7.04 15.16
CA ILE A 67 -7.25 -6.68 14.83
C ILE A 67 -8.21 -7.87 15.00
N ALA A 68 -7.82 -9.05 14.53
CA ALA A 68 -8.64 -10.25 14.62
C ALA A 68 -8.96 -10.65 16.07
N PHE A 69 -7.98 -10.55 16.99
CA PHE A 69 -8.16 -10.99 18.38
C PHE A 69 -8.56 -9.88 19.36
N MET A 70 -8.04 -8.67 19.19
CA MET A 70 -8.34 -7.55 20.11
C MET A 70 -9.61 -6.82 19.70
N ALA A 71 -9.73 -6.43 18.44
CA ALA A 71 -10.87 -5.66 17.94
C ALA A 71 -12.02 -6.57 17.45
N LYS A 72 -11.72 -7.83 17.09
CA LYS A 72 -12.69 -8.80 16.54
C LYS A 72 -13.44 -8.24 15.33
N LEU A 73 -12.72 -7.49 14.49
CA LEU A 73 -13.23 -6.89 13.27
C LEU A 73 -12.66 -7.61 12.03
N PRO A 74 -13.44 -7.79 10.95
CA PRO A 74 -13.01 -8.46 9.74
C PRO A 74 -12.18 -7.52 8.84
N PHE A 75 -11.10 -6.94 9.39
CA PHE A 75 -10.20 -6.05 8.67
C PHE A 75 -8.79 -6.63 8.58
N ALA A 76 -8.26 -6.69 7.38
CA ALA A 76 -6.86 -6.99 7.13
C ALA A 76 -6.04 -5.69 7.11
N GLN A 77 -4.88 -5.71 7.75
CA GLN A 77 -4.02 -4.55 7.90
C GLN A 77 -2.73 -4.74 7.09
N ALA A 78 -2.41 -3.76 6.26
CA ALA A 78 -1.14 -3.68 5.54
C ALA A 78 -0.73 -2.21 5.35
N PRO A 79 0.54 -1.95 4.99
CA PRO A 79 1.04 -0.61 4.75
C PRO A 79 0.25 0.16 3.69
N GLY A 80 0.02 1.46 3.96
CA GLY A 80 -0.59 2.37 3.01
C GLY A 80 0.40 2.78 1.91
N MET A 81 0.19 2.28 0.68
CA MET A 81 1.11 2.51 -0.45
C MET A 81 1.35 4.00 -0.77
N GLY A 82 0.35 4.85 -0.52
CA GLY A 82 0.46 6.31 -0.66
C GLY A 82 1.57 6.93 0.19
N ILE A 83 1.60 6.53 1.46
CA ILE A 83 2.51 7.08 2.46
C ILE A 83 3.92 6.51 2.24
N ASN A 84 4.04 5.24 1.83
CA ASN A 84 5.34 4.63 1.52
C ASN A 84 6.03 5.31 0.33
N ALA A 85 5.27 5.73 -0.67
CA ALA A 85 5.81 6.50 -1.78
C ALA A 85 6.26 7.90 -1.35
N PHE A 86 5.47 8.59 -0.51
CA PHE A 86 5.89 9.86 0.08
C PHE A 86 7.18 9.70 0.91
N PHE A 87 7.26 8.65 1.72
CA PHE A 87 8.46 8.32 2.49
C PHE A 87 9.68 8.14 1.60
N ALA A 88 9.58 7.30 0.55
CA ALA A 88 10.73 6.97 -0.29
C ALA A 88 11.13 8.13 -1.20
N PHE A 89 10.19 8.66 -1.96
CA PHE A 89 10.47 9.64 -3.01
C PHE A 89 10.58 11.07 -2.49
N THR A 90 9.79 11.44 -1.48
CA THR A 90 9.84 12.80 -0.93
C THR A 90 10.85 12.91 0.21
N LEU A 91 10.67 12.17 1.31
CA LEU A 91 11.55 12.33 2.48
C LEU A 91 12.99 11.87 2.19
N CYS A 92 13.15 10.68 1.62
CA CYS A 92 14.50 10.14 1.40
C CYS A 92 15.16 10.71 0.14
N LEU A 93 14.50 10.62 -1.01
CA LEU A 93 15.11 10.99 -2.29
C LEU A 93 15.10 12.50 -2.57
N THR A 94 14.00 13.22 -2.27
CA THR A 94 13.91 14.65 -2.57
C THR A 94 14.51 15.51 -1.45
N MET A 95 14.19 15.22 -0.19
CA MET A 95 14.70 15.98 0.97
C MET A 95 16.06 15.49 1.47
N GLY A 96 16.53 14.34 1.00
CA GLY A 96 17.88 13.82 1.30
C GLY A 96 18.03 13.18 2.68
N TYR A 97 16.95 12.88 3.40
CA TYR A 97 17.04 12.19 4.69
C TYR A 97 17.42 10.73 4.51
N THR A 98 18.17 10.18 5.46
CA THR A 98 18.43 8.74 5.45
C THR A 98 17.15 7.97 5.76
N TRP A 99 17.03 6.73 5.26
CA TRP A 99 15.86 5.90 5.54
C TRP A 99 15.70 5.63 7.05
N GLN A 100 16.78 5.60 7.81
CA GLN A 100 16.76 5.48 9.28
C GLN A 100 16.17 6.73 9.95
N GLN A 101 16.56 7.94 9.50
CA GLN A 101 16.01 9.20 10.01
C GLN A 101 14.51 9.30 9.69
N SER A 102 14.13 8.94 8.47
CA SER A 102 12.73 8.91 8.05
C SER A 102 11.93 7.88 8.86
N LEU A 103 12.47 6.69 9.14
CA LEU A 103 11.80 5.71 10.01
C LEU A 103 11.66 6.20 11.45
N ALA A 104 12.66 6.90 11.98
CA ALA A 104 12.58 7.52 13.31
C ALA A 104 11.47 8.58 13.36
N ALA A 105 11.34 9.40 12.31
CA ALA A 105 10.25 10.36 12.19
C ALA A 105 8.87 9.67 12.14
N VAL A 106 8.73 8.60 11.37
CA VAL A 106 7.49 7.79 11.31
C VAL A 106 7.16 7.16 12.67
N PHE A 107 8.17 6.68 13.40
CA PHE A 107 7.98 6.14 14.73
C PHE A 107 7.48 7.20 15.73
N ILE A 108 8.08 8.39 15.71
CA ILE A 108 7.66 9.53 16.53
C ILE A 108 6.25 9.98 16.15
N GLU A 109 5.94 10.06 14.85
CA GLU A 109 4.60 10.36 14.35
C GLU A 109 3.56 9.37 14.88
N GLY A 110 3.88 8.07 14.88
CA GLY A 110 3.02 7.03 15.46
C GLY A 110 2.76 7.22 16.96
N ILE A 111 3.78 7.61 17.73
CA ILE A 111 3.62 7.94 19.16
C ILE A 111 2.71 9.16 19.32
N ILE A 112 2.96 10.23 18.55
CA ILE A 112 2.13 11.44 18.56
C ILE A 112 0.68 11.08 18.20
N PHE A 113 0.47 10.22 17.21
CA PHE A 113 -0.84 9.78 16.77
C PHE A 113 -1.60 9.00 17.87
N ILE A 114 -0.91 8.12 18.61
CA ILE A 114 -1.48 7.42 19.76
C ILE A 114 -1.91 8.43 20.84
N VAL A 115 -1.05 9.39 21.16
CA VAL A 115 -1.34 10.44 22.14
C VAL A 115 -2.55 11.28 21.71
N LEU A 116 -2.58 11.77 20.47
CA LEU A 116 -3.70 12.55 19.93
C LEU A 116 -5.01 11.76 19.91
N THR A 117 -4.93 10.45 19.65
CA THR A 117 -6.10 9.55 19.68
C THR A 117 -6.61 9.37 21.09
N ALA A 118 -5.72 9.20 22.08
CA ALA A 118 -6.12 9.09 23.50
C ALA A 118 -6.84 10.35 24.01
N PHE A 119 -6.44 11.53 23.53
CA PHE A 119 -7.09 12.80 23.88
C PHE A 119 -8.29 13.18 22.98
N ASN A 120 -8.72 12.31 22.05
CA ASN A 120 -9.79 12.58 21.07
C ASN A 120 -9.59 13.85 20.23
N VAL A 121 -8.36 14.36 20.12
CA VAL A 121 -8.04 15.58 19.37
C VAL A 121 -8.07 15.31 17.86
N ARG A 122 -7.86 14.05 17.46
CA ARG A 122 -7.81 13.64 16.05
C ARG A 122 -9.02 14.10 15.22
N GLU A 123 -10.22 14.02 15.79
CA GLU A 123 -11.46 14.35 15.06
C GLU A 123 -11.56 15.85 14.82
N ARG A 124 -11.10 16.65 15.79
CA ARG A 124 -11.04 18.11 15.66
C ARG A 124 -10.07 18.53 14.56
N ILE A 125 -8.87 17.95 14.54
CA ILE A 125 -7.88 18.22 13.49
C ILE A 125 -8.45 17.89 12.11
N VAL A 126 -9.01 16.69 11.96
CA VAL A 126 -9.60 16.26 10.69
C VAL A 126 -10.70 17.24 10.29
N ASN A 127 -11.63 17.59 11.19
CA ASN A 127 -12.73 18.52 10.92
C ASN A 127 -12.31 19.93 10.51
N CYS A 128 -11.12 20.39 10.92
CA CYS A 128 -10.55 21.65 10.44
C CYS A 128 -10.10 21.60 8.97
N ILE A 129 -9.81 20.42 8.43
CA ILE A 129 -9.35 20.26 7.04
C ILE A 129 -10.58 20.22 6.11
N PRO A 130 -10.72 21.19 5.17
CA PRO A 130 -11.81 21.20 4.21
C PRO A 130 -11.88 19.90 3.40
N LYS A 131 -13.10 19.42 3.11
CA LYS A 131 -13.29 18.17 2.33
C LYS A 131 -12.58 18.20 0.98
N SER A 132 -12.57 19.36 0.31
CA SER A 132 -11.84 19.57 -0.95
C SER A 132 -10.34 19.28 -0.81
N LEU A 133 -9.72 19.77 0.27
CA LEU A 133 -8.30 19.55 0.53
C LEU A 133 -8.00 18.07 0.84
N ARG A 134 -8.89 17.39 1.58
CA ARG A 134 -8.74 15.95 1.85
C ARG A 134 -8.77 15.12 0.56
N PHE A 135 -9.67 15.43 -0.38
CA PHE A 135 -9.71 14.76 -1.67
C PHE A 135 -8.50 15.10 -2.54
N ALA A 136 -8.05 16.35 -2.52
CA ALA A 136 -6.88 16.78 -3.27
C ALA A 136 -5.60 16.07 -2.81
N ILE A 137 -5.41 15.84 -1.50
CA ILE A 137 -4.26 15.12 -0.96
C ILE A 137 -4.20 13.69 -1.53
N SER A 138 -5.31 12.95 -1.44
CA SER A 138 -5.36 11.57 -1.95
C SER A 138 -5.15 11.50 -3.47
N ALA A 139 -5.78 12.41 -4.22
CA ALA A 139 -5.60 12.47 -5.67
C ALA A 139 -4.16 12.83 -6.06
N GLY A 140 -3.55 13.81 -5.37
CA GLY A 140 -2.19 14.25 -5.61
C GLY A 140 -1.16 13.14 -5.37
N ILE A 141 -1.27 12.42 -4.25
CA ILE A 141 -0.40 11.26 -3.95
C ILE A 141 -0.59 10.17 -5.02
N GLY A 142 -1.82 9.90 -5.44
CA GLY A 142 -2.11 8.92 -6.50
C GLY A 142 -1.45 9.28 -7.83
N PHE A 143 -1.62 10.52 -8.30
CA PHE A 143 -0.98 11.01 -9.53
C PHE A 143 0.55 11.02 -9.43
N PHE A 144 1.09 11.40 -8.27
CA PHE A 144 2.53 11.37 -8.03
C PHE A 144 3.10 9.95 -8.15
N ILE A 145 2.44 8.96 -7.54
CA ILE A 145 2.86 7.55 -7.64
C ILE A 145 2.75 7.03 -9.07
N ALA A 146 1.66 7.37 -9.77
CA ALA A 146 1.48 6.99 -11.17
C ALA A 146 2.59 7.60 -12.05
N PHE A 147 2.93 8.86 -11.83
CA PHE A 147 4.02 9.54 -12.52
C PHE A 147 5.37 8.87 -12.28
N VAL A 148 5.70 8.55 -11.02
CA VAL A 148 6.94 7.84 -10.68
C VAL A 148 6.98 6.44 -11.31
N GLY A 149 5.85 5.72 -11.33
CA GLY A 149 5.73 4.43 -12.00
C GLY A 149 6.03 4.50 -13.50
N LEU A 150 5.43 5.47 -14.19
CA LEU A 150 5.65 5.71 -15.63
C LEU A 150 7.08 6.17 -15.95
N LYS A 151 7.69 6.94 -15.05
CA LYS A 151 9.09 7.34 -15.15
C LYS A 151 10.03 6.13 -15.00
N ASN A 152 9.81 5.32 -13.96
CA ASN A 152 10.63 4.14 -13.69
C ASN A 152 10.49 3.07 -14.78
N SER A 153 9.34 2.99 -15.45
CA SER A 153 9.14 2.09 -16.58
C SER A 153 9.69 2.61 -17.91
N GLY A 154 10.21 3.84 -17.97
CA GLY A 154 10.73 4.44 -19.20
C GLY A 154 9.66 4.94 -20.18
N VAL A 155 8.39 4.98 -19.77
CA VAL A 155 7.29 5.53 -20.57
C VAL A 155 7.36 7.06 -20.60
N ILE A 156 7.77 7.65 -19.48
CA ILE A 156 8.04 9.08 -19.34
C ILE A 156 9.53 9.30 -19.12
N VAL A 157 10.12 10.23 -19.87
CA VAL A 157 11.51 10.67 -19.74
C VAL A 157 11.60 12.17 -19.50
N ALA A 158 12.67 12.61 -18.87
CA ALA A 158 12.94 14.04 -18.68
C ALA A 158 13.28 14.69 -20.03
N ASN A 159 12.80 15.91 -20.23
CA ASN A 159 13.11 16.73 -21.39
C ASN A 159 13.40 18.15 -20.90
N GLU A 160 14.49 18.77 -21.35
CA GLU A 160 14.90 20.10 -20.87
C GLU A 160 13.90 21.21 -21.23
N ALA A 161 13.15 21.05 -22.33
CA ALA A 161 12.19 22.05 -22.80
C ALA A 161 10.80 21.91 -22.14
N THR A 162 10.35 20.69 -21.87
CA THR A 162 8.98 20.42 -21.40
C THR A 162 8.91 19.79 -20.02
N PHE A 163 10.06 19.53 -19.37
CA PHE A 163 10.26 18.72 -18.15
C PHE A 163 9.84 17.24 -18.28
N VAL A 164 8.92 16.92 -19.19
CA VAL A 164 8.34 15.60 -19.43
C VAL A 164 8.17 15.37 -20.93
N SER A 165 8.66 14.24 -21.41
CA SER A 165 8.44 13.74 -22.78
C SER A 165 8.10 12.26 -22.76
N LEU A 166 7.45 11.78 -23.83
CA LEU A 166 7.29 10.35 -24.07
C LEU A 166 8.67 9.72 -24.32
N GLY A 167 8.96 8.63 -23.62
CA GLY A 167 10.15 7.83 -23.82
C GLY A 167 10.04 6.92 -25.05
N HIS A 168 11.16 6.34 -25.47
CA HIS A 168 11.13 5.30 -26.50
C HIS A 168 10.46 4.03 -25.97
N PHE A 169 9.54 3.46 -26.74
CA PHE A 169 8.92 2.17 -26.43
C PHE A 169 9.94 1.04 -26.59
N ASN A 170 10.65 0.76 -25.51
CA ASN A 170 11.49 -0.42 -25.38
C ASN A 170 10.65 -1.60 -24.82
N ALA A 171 11.27 -2.78 -24.69
CA ALA A 171 10.61 -3.97 -24.15
C ALA A 171 9.99 -3.72 -22.76
N THR A 172 10.70 -2.99 -21.89
CA THR A 172 10.27 -2.65 -20.52
C THR A 172 9.06 -1.71 -20.49
N SER A 173 9.08 -0.62 -21.26
CA SER A 173 7.96 0.33 -21.40
C SER A 173 6.71 -0.35 -21.96
N SER A 174 6.89 -1.26 -22.92
CA SER A 174 5.79 -2.00 -23.56
C SER A 174 5.14 -2.99 -22.59
N VAL A 175 5.95 -3.72 -21.81
CA VAL A 175 5.46 -4.62 -20.76
C VAL A 175 4.76 -3.85 -19.64
N ALA A 176 5.25 -2.66 -19.26
CA ALA A 176 4.60 -1.82 -18.28
C ALA A 176 3.22 -1.32 -18.76
N CYS A 177 3.10 -0.86 -20.02
CA CYS A 177 1.82 -0.48 -20.60
C CYS A 177 0.84 -1.66 -20.66
N LEU A 178 1.31 -2.85 -21.08
CA LEU A 178 0.50 -4.07 -21.05
C LEU A 178 0.07 -4.44 -19.63
N GLY A 179 0.94 -4.31 -18.64
CA GLY A 179 0.62 -4.53 -17.23
C GLY A 179 -0.45 -3.58 -16.70
N ILE A 180 -0.39 -2.29 -17.06
CA ILE A 180 -1.41 -1.30 -16.70
C ILE A 180 -2.77 -1.67 -17.33
N ILE A 181 -2.78 -2.01 -18.62
CA ILE A 181 -4.00 -2.41 -19.33
C ILE A 181 -4.57 -3.70 -18.71
N LEU A 182 -3.73 -4.70 -18.48
CA LEU A 182 -4.11 -5.97 -17.88
C LEU A 182 -4.69 -5.77 -16.48
N SER A 183 -4.04 -4.96 -15.63
CA SER A 183 -4.56 -4.56 -14.33
C SER A 183 -5.95 -3.95 -14.43
N ALA A 184 -6.14 -2.98 -15.34
CA ALA A 184 -7.44 -2.31 -15.54
C ALA A 184 -8.53 -3.29 -16.00
N VAL A 185 -8.21 -4.21 -16.93
CA VAL A 185 -9.13 -5.24 -17.41
C VAL A 185 -9.49 -6.21 -16.31
N LEU A 186 -8.52 -6.76 -15.57
CA LEU A 186 -8.75 -7.70 -14.48
C LEU A 186 -9.54 -7.06 -13.33
N MET A 187 -9.29 -5.78 -13.03
CA MET A 187 -10.08 -5.01 -12.05
C MET A 187 -11.52 -4.81 -12.52
N LYS A 188 -11.73 -4.46 -13.81
CA LYS A 188 -13.08 -4.33 -14.39
C LYS A 188 -13.85 -5.65 -14.36
N LEU A 189 -13.17 -6.77 -14.62
CA LEU A 189 -13.71 -8.12 -14.53
C LEU A 189 -13.90 -8.61 -13.09
N ARG A 190 -13.58 -7.79 -12.08
CA ARG A 190 -13.68 -8.12 -10.65
C ARG A 190 -12.92 -9.39 -10.27
N VAL A 191 -11.79 -9.64 -10.93
CA VAL A 191 -10.92 -10.79 -10.62
C VAL A 191 -10.24 -10.54 -9.28
N ARG A 192 -10.33 -11.52 -8.38
CA ARG A 192 -9.73 -11.48 -7.04
C ARG A 192 -8.20 -11.51 -7.18
N GLY A 193 -7.50 -10.55 -6.57
CA GLY A 193 -6.05 -10.43 -6.75
C GLY A 193 -5.60 -9.93 -8.13
N ALA A 194 -6.47 -9.21 -8.86
CA ALA A 194 -6.18 -8.64 -10.19
C ALA A 194 -4.79 -7.99 -10.30
N LEU A 195 -4.44 -7.13 -9.33
CA LEU A 195 -3.14 -6.45 -9.30
C LEU A 195 -1.97 -7.41 -9.08
N PHE A 196 -2.14 -8.41 -8.22
CA PHE A 196 -1.11 -9.40 -7.95
C PHE A 196 -0.80 -10.25 -9.19
N TYR A 197 -1.82 -10.74 -9.87
CA TYR A 197 -1.64 -11.48 -11.12
C TYR A 197 -1.02 -10.61 -12.22
N SER A 198 -1.45 -9.35 -12.33
CA SER A 198 -0.87 -8.43 -13.30
C SER A 198 0.63 -8.23 -13.06
N ILE A 199 1.08 -8.09 -11.80
CA ILE A 199 2.49 -7.89 -11.47
C ILE A 199 3.32 -9.14 -11.80
N ILE A 200 2.80 -10.34 -11.55
CA ILE A 200 3.51 -11.58 -11.89
C ILE A 200 3.68 -11.72 -13.41
N ILE A 201 2.65 -11.35 -14.18
CA ILE A 201 2.68 -11.45 -15.64
C ILE A 201 3.53 -10.34 -16.27
N SER A 202 3.58 -9.16 -15.65
CA SER A 202 4.30 -7.99 -16.17
C SER A 202 5.71 -7.82 -15.60
N ARG A 203 6.28 -8.85 -14.98
CA ARG A 203 7.67 -8.90 -14.52
C ARG A 203 8.48 -9.84 -15.40
#